data_AF-A0A399CTH9-F1
#
_entry.id   AF-A0A399CTH9-F1
#
_cell.length_a   1.000
_cell.length_b   1.000
_cell.length_c   1.000
_cell.angle_alpha   90.00
_cell.angle_beta   90.00
_cell.angle_gamma   90.00
#
_symmetry.space_group_name_H-M   'P 1'
#
loop_
_entity.id
_entity.type
_entity.pdbx_description
1 polymer ?
#
loop_
_entity_poly.entity_id
_entity_poly.type
_entity_poly.pdbx_seq_one_letter_code
_entity_poly.pdbx_strand_id
1 'polypeptide(L)'
;MRTKNIIHITRADDLKNLHSFRRSIKKANTKIVLNLSLLNSTDNFYWQKKLNYHACTCGCGEGALGSLLGIIVIILSFRFSVFEFGSWSDFFSSSAFYFSFAGVALFAACGKLSGVLYSRWRFKQIIRGLFELYNTN
;
A
#
# COMPACT_ATOMS: atom_id res chain seq x y z
N MET A 1 -24.89 -10.98 2.20
CA MET A 1 -23.55 -11.59 2.36
C MET A 1 -22.77 -11.44 1.06
N ARG A 2 -21.63 -10.72 1.02
CA ARG A 2 -20.78 -10.67 -0.19
C ARG A 2 -19.97 -11.95 -0.28
N THR A 3 -20.03 -12.66 -1.41
CA THR A 3 -19.20 -13.83 -1.69
C THR A 3 -17.72 -13.43 -1.70
N LYS A 4 -16.92 -14.12 -0.87
CA LYS A 4 -15.45 -13.99 -0.91
C LYS A 4 -14.94 -14.83 -2.08
N ASN A 5 -14.11 -14.23 -2.93
CA ASN A 5 -13.45 -14.95 -4.00
C ASN A 5 -12.26 -15.69 -3.39
N ILE A 6 -12.32 -17.01 -3.31
CA ILE A 6 -11.28 -17.81 -2.64
C ILE A 6 -10.40 -18.41 -3.73
N ILE A 7 -9.10 -18.11 -3.68
CA ILE A 7 -8.10 -18.68 -4.58
C ILE A 7 -7.31 -19.71 -3.79
N HIS A 8 -7.45 -20.97 -4.18
CA HIS A 8 -6.69 -22.08 -3.60
C HIS A 8 -5.39 -22.24 -4.38
N ILE A 9 -4.26 -22.20 -3.67
CA ILE A 9 -2.93 -22.46 -4.21
C ILE A 9 -2.50 -23.80 -3.62
N THR A 10 -2.43 -24.82 -4.46
CA THR A 10 -2.06 -26.18 -4.04
C THR A 10 -0.77 -26.65 -4.70
N ARG A 11 -0.38 -26.02 -5.81
CA ARG A 11 0.83 -26.34 -6.58
C ARG A 11 1.70 -25.10 -6.78
N ALA A 12 2.99 -25.32 -7.02
CA ALA A 12 3.92 -24.23 -7.32
C ALA A 12 3.57 -23.47 -8.62
N ASP A 13 2.94 -24.13 -9.59
CA ASP A 13 2.52 -23.46 -10.84
C ASP A 13 1.37 -22.48 -10.63
N ASP A 14 0.53 -22.68 -9.60
CA ASP A 14 -0.52 -21.74 -9.22
C ASP A 14 0.07 -20.40 -8.75
N LEU A 15 1.28 -20.42 -8.16
CA LEU A 15 2.02 -19.22 -7.74
C LEU A 15 2.45 -18.37 -8.95
N LYS A 16 2.85 -19.01 -10.06
CA LYS A 16 3.23 -18.31 -11.29
C LYS A 16 2.02 -17.55 -11.87
N ASN A 17 0.84 -18.18 -11.81
CA ASN A 17 -0.40 -17.61 -12.30
C ASN A 17 -0.99 -16.53 -11.35
N LEU A 18 -0.58 -16.50 -10.08
CA LEU A 18 -1.03 -15.47 -9.15
C LEU A 18 -0.70 -14.04 -9.61
N HIS A 19 0.37 -13.88 -10.38
CA HIS A 19 0.76 -12.60 -10.97
C HIS A 19 -0.21 -12.11 -12.03
N SER A 20 -0.72 -12.99 -12.89
CA SER A 20 -1.68 -12.66 -13.94
C SER A 20 -3.07 -12.39 -13.37
N PHE A 21 -3.46 -13.12 -12.30
CA PHE A 21 -4.73 -12.92 -11.60
C PHE A 21 -4.81 -11.62 -10.78
N ARG A 22 -3.72 -10.89 -10.61
CA ARG A 22 -3.68 -9.69 -9.77
C ARG A 22 -4.69 -8.61 -10.15
N ARG A 23 -5.01 -8.45 -11.44
CA ARG A 23 -6.07 -7.51 -11.88
C ARG A 23 -7.45 -7.96 -11.38
N SER A 24 -7.70 -9.25 -11.25
CA SER A 24 -8.93 -9.82 -10.66
C SER A 24 -8.92 -9.82 -9.13
N ILE A 25 -7.75 -9.93 -8.50
CA ILE A 25 -7.57 -9.89 -7.03
C ILE A 25 -7.90 -8.50 -6.45
N LYS A 26 -7.88 -7.44 -7.26
CA LYS A 26 -8.28 -6.06 -6.87
C LYS A 26 -9.71 -5.95 -6.30
N LYS A 27 -10.56 -6.97 -6.43
CA LYS A 27 -11.83 -7.01 -5.70
C LYS A 27 -11.51 -7.23 -4.21
N ALA A 28 -11.90 -6.28 -3.36
CA ALA A 28 -11.67 -6.21 -1.91
C ALA A 28 -12.13 -7.43 -1.07
N ASN A 29 -12.51 -8.54 -1.70
CA ASN A 29 -13.03 -9.76 -1.09
C ASN A 29 -12.26 -11.01 -1.55
N THR A 30 -11.01 -10.88 -2.01
CA THR A 30 -10.22 -12.04 -2.44
C THR A 30 -9.43 -12.60 -1.25
N LYS A 31 -9.62 -13.89 -0.94
CA LYS A 31 -8.83 -14.61 0.08
C LYS A 31 -7.98 -15.66 -0.61
N ILE A 32 -6.67 -15.57 -0.43
CA ILE A 32 -5.73 -16.58 -0.87
C ILE A 32 -5.62 -17.64 0.23
N VAL A 33 -5.79 -18.91 -0.14
CA VAL A 33 -5.57 -20.06 0.73
C VAL A 33 -4.38 -20.82 0.19
N LEU A 34 -3.31 -20.90 1.00
CA LEU A 34 -2.07 -21.56 0.65
C LEU A 34 -2.07 -22.94 1.32
N ASN A 35 -1.95 -24.01 0.54
CA ASN A 35 -1.77 -25.35 1.05
C ASN A 35 -0.76 -26.09 0.18
N LEU A 36 0.52 -25.84 0.45
CA LEU A 36 1.62 -26.48 -0.25
C LEU A 36 2.12 -27.65 0.60
N SER A 37 2.17 -28.84 -0.01
CA SER A 37 2.51 -30.10 0.68
C SER A 37 3.92 -30.14 1.24
N LEU A 38 4.86 -29.37 0.66
CA LEU A 38 6.26 -29.29 1.10
C LEU A 38 6.46 -28.32 2.27
N LEU A 39 5.44 -27.55 2.65
CA LEU A 39 5.50 -26.58 3.74
C LEU A 39 4.75 -27.09 4.96
N ASN A 40 5.34 -26.89 6.14
CA ASN A 40 4.64 -27.16 7.41
C ASN A 40 3.41 -26.26 7.54
N SER A 41 2.44 -26.69 8.35
CA SER A 41 1.19 -25.95 8.58
C SER A 41 1.44 -24.52 9.09
N THR A 42 2.42 -24.35 9.97
CA THR A 42 2.86 -23.05 10.49
C THR A 42 3.38 -22.13 9.38
N ASP A 43 4.21 -22.65 8.48
CA ASP A 43 4.78 -21.87 7.38
C ASP A 43 3.72 -21.51 6.34
N ASN A 44 2.85 -22.47 6.01
CA ASN A 44 1.70 -22.23 5.14
C ASN A 44 0.84 -21.09 5.69
N PHE A 45 0.54 -21.09 6.99
CA PHE A 45 -0.22 -20.02 7.65
C PHE A 45 0.51 -18.67 7.62
N TYR A 46 1.80 -18.65 7.94
CA TYR A 46 2.63 -17.44 7.93
C TYR A 46 2.64 -16.79 6.53
N TRP A 47 2.96 -17.57 5.50
CA TRP A 47 3.02 -17.10 4.13
C TRP A 47 1.65 -16.70 3.58
N GLN A 48 0.60 -17.46 3.90
CA GLN A 48 -0.77 -17.11 3.56
C GLN A 48 -1.17 -15.74 4.14
N LYS A 49 -0.85 -15.47 5.41
CA LYS A 49 -1.16 -14.18 6.05
C LYS A 49 -0.43 -13.04 5.33
N LYS A 50 0.84 -13.25 4.98
CA LYS A 50 1.68 -12.26 4.27
C LYS A 50 1.18 -11.98 2.85
N LEU A 51 0.81 -13.02 2.10
CA LEU A 51 0.21 -12.92 0.77
C LEU A 51 -1.10 -12.14 0.81
N ASN A 52 -2.02 -12.50 1.71
CA ASN A 52 -3.31 -11.82 1.84
C ASN A 52 -3.17 -10.34 2.23
N TYR A 53 -2.24 -10.03 3.14
CA TYR A 53 -1.96 -8.65 3.52
C TYR A 53 -1.56 -7.81 2.30
N HIS A 54 -0.57 -8.25 1.53
CA HIS A 54 -0.07 -7.50 0.38
C HIS A 54 -0.95 -7.59 -0.90
N ALA A 55 -1.83 -8.59 -0.99
CA ALA A 55 -2.73 -8.76 -2.14
C ALA A 55 -3.76 -7.63 -2.26
N CYS A 56 -4.26 -7.12 -1.12
CA CYS A 56 -5.41 -6.21 -1.08
C CYS A 56 -5.10 -4.81 -0.53
N THR A 57 -3.82 -4.41 -0.40
CA THR A 57 -3.51 -3.07 0.15
C THR A 57 -3.97 -1.95 -0.80
N CYS A 58 -4.66 -0.97 -0.24
CA CYS A 58 -5.09 0.24 -0.95
C CYS A 58 -4.10 1.41 -0.84
N GLY A 59 -2.99 1.24 -0.10
CA GLY A 59 -2.06 2.33 0.23
C GLY A 59 -2.65 3.38 1.18
N CYS A 60 -3.73 3.04 1.89
CA CYS A 60 -4.47 4.01 2.68
C CYS A 60 -3.68 4.50 3.91
N GLY A 61 -2.87 3.64 4.54
CA GLY A 61 -2.02 4.02 5.67
C GLY A 61 -0.89 4.95 5.23
N GLU A 62 -0.25 4.64 4.11
CA GLU A 62 0.81 5.45 3.51
C GLU A 62 0.28 6.79 2.98
N GLY A 63 -0.95 6.81 2.45
CA GLY A 63 -1.66 8.04 2.09
C GLY A 63 -1.95 8.92 3.31
N ALA A 64 -2.38 8.33 4.44
CA ALA A 64 -2.57 9.06 5.69
C ALA A 64 -1.25 9.65 6.21
N LEU A 65 -0.16 8.88 6.20
CA LEU A 65 1.17 9.38 6.53
C LEU A 65 1.62 10.51 5.61
N GLY A 66 1.36 10.39 4.30
CA GLY A 66 1.60 11.46 3.33
C GLY A 66 0.84 12.74 3.66
N SER A 67 -0.45 12.64 3.97
CA SER A 67 -1.24 13.81 4.39
C SER A 67 -0.70 14.47 5.66
N LEU A 68 -0.22 13.68 6.62
CA LEU A 68 0.32 14.16 7.87
C LEU A 68 1.67 14.90 7.65
N LEU A 69 2.52 14.37 6.77
CA LEU A 69 3.72 15.08 6.30
C LEU A 69 3.38 16.39 5.59
N GLY A 70 2.35 16.38 4.72
CA GLY A 70 1.86 17.59 4.07
C GLY A 70 1.45 18.66 5.08
N ILE A 71 0.69 18.29 6.12
CA ILE A 71 0.28 19.21 7.19
C ILE A 71 1.50 19.77 7.94
N ILE A 72 2.50 18.94 8.25
CA ILE A 72 3.75 19.40 8.88
C ILE A 72 4.45 20.43 7.99
N VAL A 73 4.54 20.19 6.68
CA VAL A 73 5.12 21.14 5.73
C VAL A 73 4.35 22.46 5.74
N ILE A 74 3.00 22.42 5.76
CA ILE A 74 2.20 23.65 5.90
C ILE A 74 2.57 24.40 7.18
N ILE A 75 2.61 23.73 8.32
CA ILE A 75 2.91 24.36 9.62
C ILE A 75 4.29 25.02 9.60
N LEU A 76 5.29 24.35 9.04
CA LEU A 76 6.65 24.88 8.92
C LEU A 76 6.71 26.07 7.97
N SER A 77 6.04 25.99 6.82
CA SER A 77 5.92 27.12 5.88
C SER A 77 5.20 28.31 6.51
N PHE A 78 4.14 28.07 7.28
CA PHE A 78 3.35 29.09 7.99
C PHE A 78 4.22 29.86 9.01
N ARG A 79 5.09 29.16 9.75
CA ARG A 79 6.04 29.79 10.68
C ARG A 79 7.04 30.70 9.99
N PHE A 80 7.48 30.34 8.78
CA PHE A 80 8.40 31.16 8.00
C PHE A 80 7.70 32.39 7.41
N SER A 81 6.50 32.22 6.87
CA SER A 81 5.73 33.32 6.25
C SER A 81 5.20 34.35 7.24
N VAL A 82 4.84 33.98 8.48
CA VAL A 82 4.43 34.97 9.51
C VAL A 82 5.58 35.92 9.86
N PHE A 83 6.84 35.50 9.70
CA PHE A 83 8.00 36.37 9.89
C PHE A 83 8.20 37.37 8.74
N GLU A 84 7.80 37.02 7.51
CA GLU A 84 7.94 37.88 6.32
C GLU A 84 6.73 38.79 6.06
N PHE A 85 5.49 38.32 6.29
CA PHE A 85 4.28 39.01 5.82
C PHE A 85 3.61 39.92 6.87
N GLY A 86 4.08 39.90 8.12
CA GLY A 86 3.68 40.86 9.17
C GLY A 86 2.23 40.77 9.68
N SER A 87 1.29 40.21 8.92
CA SER A 87 -0.12 40.04 9.29
C SER A 87 -0.68 38.68 8.87
N TRP A 88 -1.64 38.16 9.65
CA TRP A 88 -2.30 36.88 9.39
C TRP A 88 -3.23 36.93 8.18
N SER A 89 -3.86 38.09 7.91
CA SER A 89 -4.83 38.27 6.82
C SER A 89 -4.18 38.22 5.44
N ASP A 90 -2.93 38.67 5.32
CA ASP A 90 -2.21 38.69 4.05
C ASP A 90 -1.76 37.28 3.64
N PHE A 91 -1.45 36.43 4.62
CA PHE A 91 -1.13 35.03 4.35
C PHE A 91 -2.36 34.22 3.88
N PHE A 92 -3.51 34.39 4.52
CA PHE A 92 -4.75 33.67 4.14
C PHE A 92 -5.31 34.13 2.78
N SER A 93 -5.05 35.37 2.38
CA SER A 93 -5.40 35.88 1.05
C SER A 93 -4.33 35.55 -0.02
N SER A 94 -3.15 35.09 0.39
CA SER A 94 -2.09 34.72 -0.55
C SER A 94 -2.39 33.42 -1.31
N SER A 95 -1.94 33.36 -2.56
CA SER A 95 -1.94 32.13 -3.35
C SER A 95 -1.13 31.00 -2.70
N ALA A 96 -0.13 31.33 -1.88
CA ALA A 96 0.70 30.36 -1.17
C ALA A 96 -0.13 29.47 -0.23
N PHE A 97 -1.12 30.02 0.47
CA PHE A 97 -2.01 29.24 1.34
C PHE A 97 -2.81 28.19 0.56
N TYR A 98 -3.40 28.58 -0.58
CA TYR A 98 -4.16 27.67 -1.44
C TYR A 98 -3.25 26.59 -2.07
N PHE A 99 -2.05 26.96 -2.50
CA PHE A 99 -1.06 26.00 -3.01
C PHE A 99 -0.59 25.02 -1.93
N SER A 100 -0.38 25.47 -0.69
CA SER A 100 -0.03 24.62 0.44
C SER A 100 -1.14 23.61 0.74
N PHE A 101 -2.40 24.03 0.74
CA PHE A 101 -3.54 23.14 0.97
C PHE A 101 -3.72 22.12 -0.16
N ALA A 102 -3.57 22.54 -1.42
CA ALA A 102 -3.52 21.64 -2.58
C ALA A 102 -2.32 20.67 -2.48
N GLY A 103 -1.21 21.12 -1.90
CA GLY A 103 -0.03 20.32 -1.60
C GLY A 103 -0.34 19.12 -0.71
N VAL A 104 -1.19 19.26 0.31
CA VAL A 104 -1.59 18.13 1.18
C VAL A 104 -2.29 17.03 0.40
N ALA A 105 -3.18 17.40 -0.54
CA ALA A 105 -3.84 16.43 -1.41
C ALA A 105 -2.83 15.71 -2.31
N LEU A 106 -1.83 16.44 -2.84
CA LEU A 106 -0.71 15.88 -3.60
C LEU A 106 0.12 14.90 -2.75
N PHE A 107 0.51 15.28 -1.53
CA PHE A 107 1.25 14.41 -0.62
C PHE A 107 0.46 13.14 -0.26
N ALA A 108 -0.85 13.26 -0.02
CA ALA A 108 -1.72 12.11 0.24
C ALA A 108 -1.81 11.18 -0.99
N ALA A 109 -1.95 11.74 -2.20
CA ALA A 109 -1.96 10.98 -3.44
C ALA A 109 -0.62 10.25 -3.68
N CYS A 110 0.50 10.94 -3.48
CA CYS A 110 1.84 10.37 -3.57
C CYS A 110 2.06 9.25 -2.55
N GLY A 111 1.63 9.45 -1.29
CA GLY A 111 1.68 8.42 -0.24
C GLY A 111 0.85 7.19 -0.60
N LYS A 112 -0.35 7.39 -1.16
CA LYS A 112 -1.17 6.28 -1.63
C LYS A 112 -0.52 5.52 -2.78
N LEU A 113 0.06 6.24 -3.75
CA LEU A 113 0.76 5.64 -4.88
C LEU A 113 1.97 4.83 -4.42
N SER A 114 2.78 5.39 -3.51
CA SER A 114 3.98 4.74 -2.99
C SER A 114 3.64 3.50 -2.16
N GLY A 115 2.60 3.55 -1.31
CA GLY A 115 2.12 2.38 -0.56
C GLY A 115 1.62 1.26 -1.47
N VAL A 116 0.88 1.62 -2.53
CA VAL A 116 0.45 0.64 -3.54
C VAL A 116 1.66 0.03 -4.24
N LEU A 117 2.62 0.83 -4.71
CA LEU A 117 3.82 0.38 -5.39
C LEU A 117 4.69 -0.52 -4.50
N TYR A 118 4.92 -0.13 -3.25
CA TYR A 118 5.65 -0.91 -2.26
C TYR A 118 4.99 -2.28 -2.03
N SER A 119 3.68 -2.28 -1.82
CA SER A 119 2.91 -3.51 -1.68
C SER A 119 3.00 -4.38 -2.95
N ARG A 120 3.02 -3.76 -4.14
CA ARG A 120 3.23 -4.50 -5.39
C ARG A 120 4.57 -5.20 -5.45
N TRP A 121 5.61 -4.47 -5.09
CA TRP A 121 6.96 -4.99 -5.10
C TRP A 121 7.12 -6.10 -4.05
N ARG A 122 6.66 -5.89 -2.82
CA ARG A 122 6.69 -6.90 -1.75
C ARG A 122 5.92 -8.16 -2.09
N PHE A 123 4.74 -8.04 -2.68
CA PHE A 123 3.97 -9.21 -3.14
C PHE A 123 4.76 -10.07 -4.13
N LYS A 124 5.46 -9.44 -5.09
CA LYS A 124 6.32 -10.14 -6.05
C LYS A 124 7.50 -10.84 -5.38
N GLN A 125 8.13 -10.18 -4.40
CA GLN A 125 9.23 -10.78 -3.64
C GLN A 125 8.77 -11.98 -2.81
N ILE A 126 7.58 -11.89 -2.21
CA ILE A 126 7.00 -13.01 -1.46
C ILE A 126 6.76 -14.21 -2.37
N ILE A 127 6.13 -14.02 -3.53
CA ILE A 127 5.89 -15.12 -4.49
C ILE A 127 7.21 -15.76 -4.93
N ARG A 128 8.23 -14.94 -5.24
CA ARG A 128 9.55 -15.44 -5.64
C ARG A 128 10.21 -16.27 -4.55
N GLY A 129 10.28 -15.74 -3.33
CA GLY A 129 10.88 -16.46 -2.20
C GLY A 129 10.13 -17.75 -1.87
N LEU A 130 8.80 -17.75 -2.02
CA LEU A 130 7.97 -18.95 -1.81
C LEU A 130 8.22 -20.01 -2.89
N PHE A 131 8.46 -19.59 -4.14
CA PHE A 131 8.82 -20.48 -5.24
C PHE A 131 10.23 -21.07 -5.09
N GLU A 132 11.20 -20.26 -4.66
CA GLU A 132 12.56 -20.72 -4.37
C GLU A 132 12.55 -21.75 -3.23
N LEU A 133 11.87 -21.43 -2.12
CA LEU A 133 11.80 -22.29 -0.94
C LEU A 133 11.06 -23.62 -1.20
N TYR A 134 10.12 -23.62 -2.17
CA TYR A 134 9.45 -24.84 -2.63
C TYR A 134 10.34 -25.70 -3.52
N ASN A 135 11.26 -25.12 -4.30
CA ASN A 135 12.14 -25.90 -5.20
C ASN A 135 13.40 -26.42 -4.49
N THR A 136 13.76 -25.86 -3.34
CA THR A 136 14.92 -26.30 -2.54
C THR A 136 14.61 -27.44 -1.57
N ASN A 137 13.32 -27.72 -1.32
CA ASN A 137 12.84 -28.80 -0.45
C ASN A 137 12.14 -29.87 -1.29
#